data_AF-A0A0E0BN06-F1
#
_entry.id   AF-A0A0E0BN06-F1
#
_cell.length_a   1.000
_cell.length_b   1.000
_cell.length_c   1.000
_cell.angle_alpha   90.00
_cell.angle_beta   90.00
_cell.angle_gamma   90.00
#
_symmetry.space_group_name_H-M   'P 1'
#
loop_
_entity.id
_entity.type
_entity.pdbx_description
1 polymer ?
#
loop_
_entity_poly.entity_id
_entity_poly.type
_entity_poly.pdbx_seq_one_letter_code
_entity_poly.pdbx_strand_id
1 'polypeptide(L)'
;MGLRSPNSMLWLALLVWAALLCGSCHGRFVVEKNSLKVTSPSDMKGTYECAIGNFGVPQYGGTMVGVVAYPKANKKACKSFDDFDISYKAKPGSLPTFLLVDRGGQHQTT
;
A
#
# COMPACT_ATOMS: atom_id res chain seq x y z
N MET A 1 14.14 -28.76 -48.30
CA MET A 1 13.21 -28.40 -47.20
C MET A 1 13.31 -29.48 -46.12
N GLY A 2 13.98 -29.19 -45.00
CA GLY A 2 14.25 -30.19 -43.96
C GLY A 2 13.01 -30.51 -43.14
N LEU A 3 12.61 -31.80 -43.14
CA LEU A 3 11.51 -32.33 -42.35
C LEU A 3 11.89 -32.27 -40.86
N ARG A 4 11.39 -31.26 -40.13
CA ARG A 4 11.54 -31.22 -38.66
C ARG A 4 10.84 -32.45 -38.07
N SER A 5 11.59 -33.24 -37.30
CA SER A 5 11.07 -34.41 -36.58
C SER A 5 9.78 -34.07 -35.80
N PRO A 6 8.75 -34.93 -35.84
CA PRO A 6 7.47 -34.68 -35.16
C PRO A 6 7.64 -34.43 -33.65
N ASN A 7 8.67 -35.01 -33.04
CA ASN A 7 9.01 -34.78 -31.64
C ASN A 7 9.49 -33.34 -31.40
N SER A 8 10.26 -32.77 -32.33
CA SER A 8 10.75 -31.38 -32.23
C SER A 8 9.59 -30.37 -32.30
N MET A 9 8.56 -30.64 -33.09
CA MET A 9 7.35 -29.80 -33.15
C MET A 9 6.53 -29.88 -31.87
N LEU A 10 6.47 -31.06 -31.23
CA LEU A 10 5.79 -31.25 -29.94
C LEU A 10 6.50 -30.48 -28.81
N TRP A 11 7.83 -30.53 -28.76
CA TRP A 11 8.63 -29.79 -27.78
C TRP A 11 8.50 -28.26 -27.95
N LEU A 12 8.51 -27.79 -29.20
CA LEU A 12 8.26 -26.38 -29.51
C LEU A 12 6.86 -25.95 -29.05
N ALA A 13 5.84 -26.77 -29.30
CA ALA A 13 4.47 -26.48 -28.87
C ALA A 13 4.36 -26.42 -27.34
N LEU A 14 4.98 -27.36 -26.62
CA LEU A 14 5.02 -27.37 -25.15
C LEU A 14 5.75 -26.15 -24.57
N LEU A 15 6.87 -25.74 -25.17
CA LEU A 15 7.62 -24.55 -24.75
C LEU A 15 6.80 -23.27 -24.95
N VAL A 16 6.09 -23.15 -26.08
CA VAL A 16 5.20 -22.01 -26.35
C VAL A 16 4.04 -21.99 -25.36
N TRP A 17 3.46 -23.15 -25.03
CA TRP A 17 2.36 -23.25 -24.08
C TRP A 17 2.79 -22.92 -22.65
N ALA A 18 3.97 -23.38 -22.23
CA ALA A 18 4.57 -23.03 -20.95
C ALA A 18 4.87 -21.52 -20.84
N ALA A 19 5.36 -20.90 -21.93
CA ALA A 19 5.60 -19.47 -21.97
C ALA A 19 4.31 -18.64 -21.87
N LEU A 20 3.22 -19.10 -22.49
CA LEU A 20 1.90 -18.44 -22.40
C LEU A 20 1.29 -18.52 -20.99
N LEU A 21 1.47 -19.65 -20.30
CA LEU A 21 0.99 -19.85 -18.92
C LEU A 21 1.83 -19.08 -17.89
N CYS A 22 3.06 -18.71 -18.24
CA CYS A 22 3.91 -17.80 -17.48
C CYS A 22 3.57 -16.33 -17.75
N GLY A 23 2.29 -16.04 -18.05
CA GLY A 23 1.77 -14.68 -18.17
C GLY A 23 1.98 -13.92 -16.86
N SER A 24 2.73 -12.83 -16.95
CA SER A 24 3.06 -11.99 -15.79
C SER A 24 1.77 -11.42 -15.18
N CYS A 25 1.45 -11.78 -13.94
CA CYS A 25 0.39 -11.14 -13.17
C CYS A 25 0.83 -9.72 -12.80
N HIS A 26 0.68 -8.78 -13.74
CA HIS A 26 0.88 -7.36 -13.46
C HIS A 26 -0.36 -6.81 -12.75
N GLY A 27 -0.35 -6.91 -11.43
CA GLY A 27 -1.23 -6.11 -10.58
C GLY A 27 -0.86 -4.63 -10.75
N ARG A 28 -1.70 -3.89 -11.47
CA ARG A 28 -1.51 -2.45 -11.66
C ARG A 28 -2.31 -1.74 -10.57
N PHE A 29 -1.63 -1.14 -9.60
CA PHE A 29 -2.27 -0.30 -8.60
C PHE A 29 -2.68 1.02 -9.27
N VAL A 30 -3.97 1.17 -9.59
CA VAL A 30 -4.55 2.45 -9.98
C VAL A 30 -4.81 3.20 -8.67
N VAL A 31 -3.90 4.13 -8.37
CA VAL A 31 -3.97 4.93 -7.16
C VAL A 31 -4.70 6.23 -7.48
N GLU A 32 -5.79 6.50 -6.77
CA GLU A 32 -6.40 7.81 -6.76
C GLU A 32 -5.46 8.78 -6.03
N LYS A 33 -4.95 9.76 -6.78
CA LYS A 33 -4.08 10.80 -6.22
C LYS A 33 -4.93 11.81 -5.46
N ASN A 34 -4.57 12.05 -4.21
CA ASN A 34 -5.11 13.15 -3.41
C ASN A 34 -3.96 13.93 -2.76
N SER A 35 -4.29 14.98 -2.03
CA SER A 35 -3.33 15.86 -1.37
C SER A 35 -3.31 15.63 0.14
N LEU A 36 -2.11 15.54 0.70
CA LEU A 36 -1.85 15.62 2.14
C LEU A 36 -1.10 16.91 2.44
N LYS A 37 -1.63 17.71 3.36
CA LYS A 37 -1.04 19.00 3.72
C LYS A 37 -0.40 18.95 5.10
N VAL A 38 0.90 19.17 5.17
CA VAL A 38 1.64 19.36 6.42
C VAL A 38 1.58 20.84 6.79
N THR A 39 1.06 21.14 7.98
CA THR A 39 0.88 22.50 8.47
C THR A 39 2.01 22.97 9.39
N SER A 40 2.72 22.05 10.02
CA SER A 40 3.81 22.30 10.96
C SER A 40 4.72 21.07 11.09
N PRO A 41 6.00 21.22 11.50
CA PRO A 41 6.75 22.48 11.69
C PRO A 41 7.01 23.21 10.36
N SER A 42 7.51 24.45 10.42
CA SER A 42 7.72 25.31 9.24
C SER A 42 8.55 24.65 8.14
N ASP A 43 9.57 23.89 8.53
CA ASP A 43 10.58 23.36 7.62
C ASP A 43 10.04 22.20 6.76
N MET A 44 8.94 21.58 7.21
CA MET A 44 8.24 20.50 6.50
C MET A 44 6.85 20.92 6.02
N LYS A 45 6.50 22.21 6.15
CA LYS A 45 5.19 22.72 5.76
C LYS A 45 5.05 22.67 4.24
N GLY A 46 3.98 22.05 3.75
CA GLY A 46 3.76 21.89 2.32
C GLY A 46 2.54 21.05 1.98
N THR A 47 2.26 20.96 0.68
CA THR A 47 1.26 20.03 0.14
C THR A 47 2.00 18.93 -0.61
N TYR A 48 1.66 17.69 -0.29
CA TYR A 48 2.30 16.49 -0.82
C TYR A 48 1.25 15.62 -1.53
N GLU A 49 1.68 14.90 -2.56
CA GLU A 49 0.83 13.88 -3.17
C GLU A 49 0.74 12.66 -2.26
N CYS A 50 -0.46 12.09 -2.13
CA CYS A 50 -0.68 10.83 -1.43
C CYS A 50 -1.67 9.94 -2.18
N ALA A 51 -1.55 8.64 -1.90
CA ALA A 51 -2.55 7.64 -2.23
C ALA A 51 -3.58 7.61 -1.09
N ILE A 52 -4.87 7.69 -1.40
CA ILE A 52 -5.92 7.51 -0.40
C ILE A 52 -6.73 6.25 -0.74
N GLY A 53 -6.90 5.38 0.25
CA GLY A 53 -7.80 4.24 0.14
C GLY A 53 -9.25 4.72 0.10
N ASN A 54 -10.07 4.09 -0.74
CA ASN A 54 -11.50 4.38 -0.87
C ASN A 54 -12.35 3.73 0.25
N PHE A 55 -11.71 3.29 1.33
CA PHE A 55 -12.30 2.65 2.49
C PHE A 55 -12.00 3.49 3.74
N GLY A 56 -12.89 3.46 4.73
CA GLY A 56 -12.73 4.23 5.97
C GLY A 56 -12.90 5.76 5.82
N VAL A 57 -13.15 6.26 4.61
CA VAL A 57 -13.50 7.65 4.32
C VAL A 57 -15.04 7.79 4.15
N PRO A 58 -15.65 8.92 4.56
CA PRO A 58 -17.05 9.18 4.28
C PRO A 58 -17.31 9.27 2.77
N GLN A 59 -18.52 8.91 2.32
CA GLN A 59 -18.92 9.01 0.90
C GLN A 59 -19.11 10.46 0.41
N TYR A 60 -19.00 11.43 1.32
CA TYR A 60 -19.02 12.86 1.03
C TYR A 60 -17.65 13.46 1.30
N GLY A 61 -17.29 14.51 0.58
CA GLY A 61 -16.00 15.18 0.75
C GLY A 61 -15.81 15.76 2.16
N GLY A 62 -14.58 15.74 2.66
CA GLY A 62 -14.23 16.28 3.96
C GLY A 62 -12.72 16.36 4.18
N THR A 63 -12.31 17.08 5.22
CA THR A 63 -10.91 17.24 5.62
C THR A 63 -10.76 16.82 7.08
N MET A 64 -9.75 15.99 7.36
CA MET A 64 -9.35 15.64 8.72
C MET A 64 -8.04 16.34 9.07
N VAL A 65 -7.99 17.01 10.21
CA VAL A 65 -6.78 17.66 10.74
C VAL A 65 -6.37 16.94 12.01
N GLY A 66 -5.08 16.62 12.14
CA GLY A 66 -4.57 15.75 13.18
C GLY A 66 -3.06 15.95 13.41
N VAL A 67 -2.54 15.23 14.39
CA VAL A 67 -1.10 15.18 14.71
C VAL A 67 -0.52 13.85 14.26
N VAL A 68 0.75 13.85 13.83
CA VAL A 68 1.41 12.62 13.40
C VAL A 68 2.17 12.00 14.57
N ALA A 69 2.01 10.70 14.77
CA ALA A 69 2.81 9.90 15.70
C ALA A 69 3.56 8.80 14.96
N TYR A 70 4.82 8.56 15.32
CA TYR A 70 5.60 7.43 14.81
C TYR A 70 5.81 6.40 15.94
N PRO A 71 5.43 5.12 15.73
CA PRO A 71 5.57 4.09 16.75
C PRO A 71 7.00 3.86 17.22
N LYS A 72 7.18 3.71 18.54
CA LYS A 72 8.45 3.27 19.14
C LYS A 72 8.75 1.80 18.84
N ALA A 73 7.71 0.97 18.84
CA ALA A 73 7.74 -0.45 18.49
C ALA A 73 6.63 -0.77 17.49
N ASN A 74 6.69 -1.92 16.83
CA ASN A 74 5.71 -2.33 15.81
C ASN A 74 5.54 -1.29 14.67
N LYS A 75 6.65 -0.73 14.19
CA LYS A 75 6.69 0.34 13.18
C LYS A 75 6.02 -0.03 11.85
N LYS A 76 5.93 -1.33 11.53
CA LYS A 76 5.24 -1.85 10.33
C LYS A 76 3.76 -2.20 10.58
N ALA A 77 3.30 -2.07 11.82
CA ALA A 77 1.93 -2.38 12.26
C ALA A 77 1.44 -3.80 11.88
N CYS A 78 2.34 -4.79 11.85
CA CYS A 78 1.98 -6.18 11.48
C CYS A 78 1.53 -7.05 12.67
N LYS A 79 1.49 -6.47 13.87
CA LYS A 79 1.02 -7.09 15.12
C LYS A 79 0.06 -6.14 15.83
N SER A 80 -0.66 -6.61 16.84
CA SER A 80 -1.46 -5.72 17.69
C SER A 80 -0.54 -4.73 18.40
N PHE A 81 -0.99 -3.49 18.60
CA PHE A 81 -0.27 -2.51 19.43
C PHE A 81 -0.45 -2.80 20.93
N ASP A 82 -1.48 -3.56 21.31
CA ASP A 82 -1.70 -4.00 22.69
C ASP A 82 -0.57 -4.93 23.17
N ASP A 83 0.02 -5.73 22.27
CA ASP A 83 1.19 -6.60 22.56
C ASP A 83 2.45 -5.81 23.00
N PHE A 84 2.42 -4.49 22.81
CA PHE A 84 3.53 -3.58 23.12
C PHE A 84 3.14 -2.53 24.17
N ASP A 85 1.94 -2.64 24.76
CA ASP A 85 1.37 -1.66 25.69
C ASP A 85 1.30 -0.23 25.09
N ILE A 86 0.99 -0.12 23.79
CA ILE A 86 0.93 1.17 23.07
C ILE A 86 -0.52 1.51 22.69
N SER A 87 -0.95 2.73 23.00
CA SER A 87 -2.24 3.28 22.55
C SER A 87 -2.11 4.64 21.87
N TYR A 88 -2.84 4.81 20.76
CA TYR A 88 -2.93 6.08 20.02
C TYR A 88 -4.31 6.74 20.10
N LYS A 89 -5.11 6.35 21.10
CA LYS A 89 -6.40 7.00 21.34
C LYS A 89 -6.16 8.46 21.73
N ALA A 90 -6.68 9.37 20.91
CA ALA A 90 -6.68 10.79 21.21
C ALA A 90 -7.50 11.07 22.47
N LYS A 91 -7.06 12.05 23.27
CA LYS A 91 -7.83 12.48 24.44
C LYS A 91 -9.05 13.29 23.95
N PRO A 92 -10.18 13.27 24.67
CA PRO A 92 -11.29 14.16 24.36
C PRO A 92 -10.82 15.62 24.26
N GLY A 93 -11.19 16.30 23.16
CA GLY A 93 -10.79 17.68 22.88
C GLY A 93 -9.39 17.85 22.26
N SER A 94 -8.60 16.78 22.10
CA SER A 94 -7.34 16.84 21.35
C SER A 94 -7.55 16.55 19.87
N LEU A 95 -6.56 16.93 19.05
CA LEU A 95 -6.52 16.51 17.66
C LEU A 95 -6.43 14.98 17.53
N PRO A 96 -7.05 14.37 16.51
CA PRO A 96 -6.87 12.96 16.20
C PRO A 96 -5.41 12.66 15.86
N THR A 97 -5.00 11.41 16.10
CA THR A 97 -3.62 10.96 15.82
C THR A 97 -3.58 10.22 14.49
N PHE A 98 -2.77 10.71 13.56
CA PHE A 98 -2.37 10.01 12.34
C PHE A 98 -1.13 9.16 12.66
N LEU A 99 -1.23 7.85 12.43
CA LEU A 99 -0.11 6.96 12.68
C LEU A 99 0.75 6.82 11.42
N LEU A 100 2.01 7.23 11.51
CA LEU A 100 3.01 7.01 10.46
C LEU A 100 3.61 5.61 10.63
N VAL A 101 3.47 4.75 9.63
CA VAL A 101 3.96 3.37 9.67
C VAL A 101 4.85 3.06 8.47
N ASP A 102 5.81 2.18 8.69
CA ASP A 102 6.75 1.73 7.67
C ASP A 102 6.11 0.65 6.80
N ARG A 103 6.41 0.67 5.51
CA ARG A 103 5.93 -0.35 4.57
C ARG A 103 6.59 -1.72 4.84
N GLY A 104 5.81 -2.78 4.66
CA GLY A 104 6.28 -4.17 4.58
C GLY A 104 5.79 -5.06 5.73
N GLY A 105 6.20 -6.32 5.73
CA GLY A 105 5.78 -7.34 6.71
C GLY A 105 4.44 -8.01 6.38
N GLN A 106 3.41 -7.22 6.09
CA GLN A 106 2.10 -7.69 5.62
C GLN A 106 1.55 -6.77 4.52
N HIS A 107 0.44 -7.19 3.90
CA HIS A 107 -0.26 -6.38 2.90
C HIS A 107 -1.11 -5.28 3.57
N GLN A 108 -1.20 -4.12 2.91
CA GLN A 108 -2.14 -3.07 3.30
C GLN A 108 -3.53 -3.49 2.84
N THR A 109 -4.53 -3.50 3.71
CA THR A 109 -5.91 -3.75 3.30
C THR A 109 -6.35 -2.68 2.32
N THR A 110 -6.89 -3.09 1.17
CA THR A 110 -7.52 -2.24 0.16
C THR A 110 -9.03 -2.31 0.23
#